data_AF-A0A4Q5WUW7-F1
#
_entry.id   AF-A0A4Q5WUW7-F1
#
_cell.length_a   1.000
_cell.length_b   1.000
_cell.length_c   1.000
_cell.angle_alpha   90.00
_cell.angle_beta   90.00
_cell.angle_gamma   90.00
#
_symmetry.space_group_name_H-M   'P 1'
#
loop_
_entity.id
_entity.type
_entity.pdbx_description
1 polymer ?
#
loop_
_entity_poly.entity_id
_entity_poly.type
_entity_poly.pdbx_seq_one_letter_code
_entity_poly.pdbx_strand_id
1 'polypeptide(L)'
;MSYITRRLAGGEEIIAEGRYHWFQKAWPWLALLFLGIIGIGIIIWAVALIRMATTKWAVTNRRVLLKRGFWTVHVGELTLPSIEGAEVDQS
;
A
#
# COMPACT_ATOMS: atom_id res chain seq x y z
N MET A 1 2.19 -15.26 -3.22
CA MET A 1 0.73 -15.10 -3.24
C MET A 1 0.32 -13.85 -2.47
N SER A 2 -0.18 -12.81 -3.17
CA SER A 2 -0.74 -11.61 -2.53
C SER A 2 -2.01 -11.97 -1.76
N TYR A 3 -2.25 -11.38 -0.59
CA TYR A 3 -3.45 -11.63 0.24
C TYR A 3 -4.75 -11.38 -0.54
N ILE A 4 -4.67 -10.45 -1.50
CA ILE A 4 -5.76 -10.05 -2.40
C ILE A 4 -6.16 -11.22 -3.32
N THR A 5 -5.19 -12.00 -3.80
CA THR A 5 -5.44 -13.12 -4.73
C THR A 5 -6.30 -14.24 -4.11
N ARG A 6 -6.32 -14.38 -2.77
CA ARG A 6 -7.12 -15.42 -2.08
C ARG A 6 -8.59 -15.03 -1.89
N ARG A 7 -8.95 -13.77 -2.11
CA ARG A 7 -10.30 -13.22 -1.89
C ARG A 7 -10.96 -12.74 -3.19
N LEU A 8 -10.40 -13.09 -4.34
CA LEU A 8 -10.97 -12.79 -5.64
C LEU A 8 -12.26 -13.59 -5.84
N ALA A 9 -13.34 -12.92 -6.28
CA ALA A 9 -14.54 -13.61 -6.71
C ALA A 9 -14.25 -14.38 -8.01
N GLY A 10 -15.01 -15.44 -8.32
CA GLY A 10 -14.81 -16.22 -9.55
C GLY A 10 -14.82 -15.31 -10.80
N GLY A 11 -13.74 -15.37 -11.60
CA GLY A 11 -13.53 -14.52 -12.78
C GLY A 11 -13.00 -13.10 -12.50
N GLU A 12 -12.59 -12.80 -11.26
CA GLU A 12 -11.90 -11.55 -10.95
C GLU A 12 -10.39 -11.70 -11.15
N GLU A 13 -9.79 -10.78 -11.91
CA GLU A 13 -8.35 -10.75 -12.15
C GLU A 13 -7.77 -9.40 -11.71
N ILE A 14 -6.54 -9.45 -11.19
CA ILE A 14 -5.78 -8.25 -10.80
C ILE A 14 -5.15 -7.68 -12.07
N ILE A 15 -5.60 -6.49 -12.47
CA ILE A 15 -5.08 -5.77 -13.64
C ILE A 15 -3.80 -5.04 -13.27
N ALA A 16 -3.77 -4.41 -12.09
CA ALA A 16 -2.61 -3.67 -11.63
C ALA A 16 -2.44 -3.77 -10.10
N GLU A 17 -1.19 -3.81 -9.65
CA GLU A 17 -0.85 -3.67 -8.24
C GLU A 17 -0.11 -2.35 -8.02
N GLY A 18 -0.54 -1.59 -7.01
CA GLY A 18 0.15 -0.35 -6.65
C GLY A 18 1.49 -0.64 -6.00
N ARG A 19 2.55 -0.04 -6.54
CA ARG A 19 3.91 -0.17 -6.03
C ARG A 19 4.35 1.15 -5.42
N TYR A 20 4.99 1.06 -4.25
CA TYR A 20 5.66 2.18 -3.64
C TYR A 20 6.76 2.72 -4.54
N HIS A 21 6.77 4.05 -4.74
CA HIS A 21 7.86 4.75 -5.39
C HIS A 21 9.17 4.55 -4.62
N TRP A 22 10.30 4.51 -5.31
CA TRP A 22 11.61 4.22 -4.72
C TRP A 22 11.97 5.20 -3.59
N PHE A 23 11.55 6.47 -3.73
CA PHE A 23 11.81 7.50 -2.72
C PHE A 23 11.19 7.16 -1.36
N GLN A 24 9.96 6.64 -1.37
CA GLN A 24 9.28 6.22 -0.14
C GLN A 24 9.99 5.02 0.53
N LYS A 25 10.68 4.19 -0.26
CA LYS A 25 11.52 3.11 0.27
C LYS A 25 12.85 3.61 0.82
N ALA A 26 13.42 4.67 0.25
CA ALA A 26 14.74 5.18 0.61
C ALA A 26 14.72 6.01 1.92
N TRP A 27 13.70 6.84 2.12
CA TRP A 27 13.62 7.73 3.29
C TRP A 27 13.76 7.02 4.64
N PRO A 28 13.11 5.86 4.91
CA PRO A 28 13.29 5.15 6.18
C PRO A 28 14.74 4.77 6.46
N TRP A 29 15.52 4.42 5.42
CA TRP A 29 16.95 4.10 5.58
C TRP A 29 17.78 5.33 5.92
N LEU A 30 17.43 6.51 5.37
CA LEU A 30 18.06 7.77 5.77
C LEU A 30 17.75 8.09 7.24
N ALA A 31 16.49 7.91 7.67
CA ALA A 31 16.12 8.09 9.07
C ALA A 31 16.91 7.14 10.00
N LEU A 32 17.11 5.89 9.58
CA LEU A 32 17.95 4.94 10.31
C LEU A 32 19.42 5.40 10.36
N LEU A 33 19.97 5.88 9.26
CA LEU A 33 21.37 6.32 9.17
C LEU A 33 21.65 7.54 10.07
N PHE A 34 20.79 8.55 10.04
CA PHE A 34 21.02 9.81 10.76
C PHE A 34 20.51 9.80 12.20
N LEU A 35 19.38 9.13 12.47
CA LEU A 35 18.72 9.15 13.79
C LEU A 35 18.82 7.81 14.52
N GLY A 36 19.43 6.78 13.90
CA GLY A 36 19.58 5.46 14.50
C GLY A 36 20.48 5.47 15.73
N ILE A 37 21.44 6.40 15.81
CA ILE A 37 22.36 6.53 16.96
C ILE A 37 21.63 6.86 18.27
N ILE A 38 20.49 7.54 18.19
CA ILE A 38 19.65 7.89 19.35
C ILE A 38 18.53 6.85 19.55
N GLY A 39 18.55 5.74 18.80
CA GLY A 39 17.52 4.69 18.82
C GLY A 39 16.19 5.08 18.15
N ILE A 40 15.84 6.37 18.13
CA ILE A 40 14.62 6.90 17.50
C ILE A 40 14.56 6.54 16.00
N GLY A 41 15.69 6.58 15.29
CA GLY A 41 15.75 6.19 13.87
C GLY A 41 15.37 4.73 13.62
N ILE A 42 15.65 3.83 14.57
CA ILE A 42 15.27 2.41 14.49
C ILE A 42 13.75 2.27 14.54
N ILE A 43 13.09 3.00 15.46
CA ILE A 43 11.63 2.97 15.59
C ILE A 43 10.97 3.50 14.32
N ILE A 44 11.44 4.65 13.81
CA ILE A 44 10.90 5.25 12.57
C ILE A 44 11.05 4.28 11.39
N TRP A 45 12.25 3.70 11.22
CA TRP A 45 12.54 2.74 10.17
C TRP A 45 11.64 1.51 10.26
N ALA A 46 11.52 0.90 11.44
CA ALA A 46 10.70 -0.29 11.65
C ALA A 46 9.22 -0.01 11.36
N VAL A 47 8.67 1.08 11.89
CA VAL A 47 7.27 1.47 11.66
C VAL A 47 7.01 1.73 10.18
N ALA A 48 7.92 2.43 9.50
CA ALA A 48 7.78 2.70 8.08
C ALA A 48 7.78 1.41 7.24
N LEU A 49 8.71 0.49 7.52
CA LEU A 49 8.75 -0.80 6.82
C LEU A 49 7.50 -1.65 7.08
N ILE A 50 7.03 -1.71 8.32
CA ILE A 50 5.79 -2.43 8.66
C ILE A 50 4.60 -1.81 7.92
N ARG A 51 4.48 -0.49 7.91
CA ARG A 51 3.39 0.21 7.21
C ARG A 51 3.43 -0.04 5.69
N MET A 52 4.61 -0.03 5.09
CA MET A 52 4.79 -0.32 3.67
C MET A 52 4.52 -1.79 3.33
N ALA A 53 4.94 -2.72 4.19
CA ALA A 53 4.70 -4.14 3.98
C ALA A 53 3.21 -4.50 4.10
N THR A 54 2.49 -3.83 4.99
CA THR A 54 1.09 -4.14 5.32
C THR A 54 0.06 -3.46 4.43
N THR A 55 0.43 -2.33 3.84
CA THR A 55 -0.40 -1.59 2.91
C THR A 55 -0.27 -2.17 1.50
N LYS A 56 -1.39 -2.49 0.86
CA LYS A 56 -1.46 -3.03 -0.50
C LYS A 56 -2.57 -2.32 -1.27
N TRP A 57 -2.27 -1.96 -2.50
CA TRP A 57 -3.24 -1.46 -3.47
C TRP A 57 -3.34 -2.44 -4.62
N ALA A 58 -4.55 -2.72 -5.06
CA ALA A 58 -4.78 -3.47 -6.28
C ALA A 58 -5.97 -2.89 -7.04
N VAL A 59 -5.88 -2.91 -8.36
CA VAL A 59 -6.96 -2.61 -9.28
C VAL A 59 -7.31 -3.92 -9.97
N THR A 60 -8.59 -4.31 -9.87
CA THR A 60 -9.12 -5.48 -10.56
C THR A 60 -10.03 -5.06 -11.70
N ASN A 61 -10.50 -6.04 -12.48
CA ASN A 61 -11.53 -5.81 -13.50
C ASN A 61 -12.91 -5.42 -12.95
N ARG A 62 -13.09 -5.39 -11.62
CA ARG A 62 -14.39 -5.08 -10.98
C ARG A 62 -14.32 -3.98 -9.94
N ARG A 63 -13.20 -3.83 -9.24
CA ARG A 63 -13.06 -2.88 -8.13
C ARG A 63 -11.62 -2.46 -7.88
N VAL A 64 -11.47 -1.34 -7.18
CA VAL A 64 -10.22 -0.86 -6.62
C VAL A 64 -10.18 -1.25 -5.13
N LEU A 65 -9.05 -1.81 -4.70
CA LEU A 65 -8.84 -2.35 -3.37
C LEU A 65 -7.68 -1.63 -2.68
N LEU A 66 -7.91 -1.21 -1.44
CA LEU A 66 -6.90 -0.66 -0.55
C LEU A 66 -6.91 -1.38 0.79
N LYS A 67 -5.96 -2.28 0.98
CA LYS A 67 -5.71 -2.94 2.27
C LYS A 67 -4.68 -2.14 3.06
N ARG A 68 -4.98 -1.83 4.32
CA ARG A 68 -4.06 -1.15 5.26
C ARG A 68 -4.11 -1.82 6.64
N GLY A 69 -3.01 -1.72 7.38
CA GLY A 69 -2.93 -2.14 8.79
C GLY A 69 -2.20 -3.46 9.03
N PHE A 70 -1.54 -3.53 10.19
CA PHE A 70 -0.75 -4.68 10.66
C PHE A 70 -1.54 -5.57 11.62
N TRP A 71 -2.05 -5.00 12.72
CA TRP A 71 -2.88 -5.69 13.71
C TRP A 71 -4.37 -5.59 13.37
N THR A 72 -4.85 -4.37 13.13
CA THR A 72 -6.22 -4.10 12.68
C THR A 72 -6.21 -3.85 11.19
N VAL A 73 -6.67 -4.84 10.42
CA VAL A 73 -6.74 -4.76 8.96
C VAL A 73 -8.00 -4.00 8.55
N HIS A 74 -7.80 -2.93 7.79
CA HIS A 74 -8.87 -2.17 7.15
C HIS A 74 -8.76 -2.37 5.65
N VAL A 75 -9.86 -2.76 5.01
CA VAL A 75 -9.94 -2.93 3.55
C VAL A 75 -10.99 -1.98 3.03
N GLY A 76 -10.57 -1.01 2.22
CA GLY A 76 -11.46 -0.17 1.44
C GLY A 76 -11.65 -0.78 0.07
N GLU A 77 -12.90 -0.95 -0.35
CA GLU A 77 -13.27 -1.46 -1.66
C GLU A 77 -14.14 -0.43 -2.38
N LEU A 78 -13.85 -0.14 -3.65
CA LEU A 78 -14.65 0.74 -4.49
C LEU A 78 -14.92 0.06 -5.84
N THR A 79 -16.18 -0.20 -6.14
CA THR A 79 -16.62 -0.85 -7.38
C THR A 79 -16.48 0.10 -8.57
N LEU A 80 -16.00 -0.41 -9.71
CA LEU A 80 -15.80 0.40 -10.91
C LEU A 80 -17.07 1.12 -11.41
N PRO A 81 -18.26 0.50 -11.41
CA PRO A 81 -19.50 1.19 -11.80
C PRO A 81 -19.91 2.34 -10.86
N SER A 82 -19.35 2.40 -9.66
CA SER A 82 -19.63 3.44 -8.67
C SER A 82 -18.66 4.63 -8.78
N ILE A 83 -17.69 4.56 -9.69
CA ILE A 83 -16.76 5.65 -9.97
C ILE A 83 -17.39 6.52 -11.05
N GLU A 84 -17.85 7.71 -10.66
CA GLU A 84 -18.48 8.66 -11.59
C GLU A 84 -17.44 9.43 -12.44
N GLY A 85 -16.21 9.57 -11.93
CA GLY A 85 -15.12 10.25 -12.62
C GLY A 85 -13.79 10.08 -11.91
N ALA A 86 -12.70 10.37 -12.64
CA ALA A 86 -11.35 10.42 -12.11
C ALA A 86 -10.65 11.68 -12.63
N GLU A 87 -9.99 12.41 -11.73
CA GLU A 87 -9.20 13.59 -12.05
C GLU A 87 -7.72 13.29 -11.78
N VAL A 88 -6.84 13.77 -12.64
CA VAL A 88 -5.40 13.61 -12.51
C VAL A 88 -4.78 15.00 -12.54
N ASP A 89 -4.31 15.45 -11.38
CA ASP A 89 -3.49 16.64 -11.26
C ASP A 89 -2.02 16.24 -11.43
N GLN A 90 -1.41 16.71 -12.52
CA GLN A 90 -0.02 16.45 -12.84
C GLN A 90 0.72 17.80 -12.95
N SER A 91 1.58 18.05 -11.96
CA SER A 91 2.51 19.20 -11.91
C SER A 91 3.98 18.75 -12.00
#